data_AF-D6THL2-F1
#
_entry.id   AF-D6THL2-F1
#
_cell.length_a   1.000
_cell.length_b   1.000
_cell.length_c   1.000
_cell.angle_alpha   90.00
_cell.angle_beta   90.00
_cell.angle_gamma   90.00
#
_symmetry.space_group_name_H-M   'P 1'
#
loop_
_entity.id
_entity.type
_entity.pdbx_description
1 polymer ?
#
loop_
_entity_poly.entity_id
_entity_poly.type
_entity_poly.pdbx_seq_one_letter_code
_entity_poly.pdbx_strand_id
1 'polypeptide(L)'
;MNQTLTCLVTLHGIGFQHPPQGQTPGYADRLHANLSKYLDATQLSTDPLQRPDTPPSSHGPIYVQSCWPAGSHCREAGLARLGVWVRDSPERINSSQAPLSNGKGSIVHIALVYSDIEENRGHLVPTLNASMMLLSSLFNYISPLGIAHFLKKVVPPLFSTPKAPPHASLLGTYPSLRTNKEQTGRFAILQQLQTDVAAYVSTNEQRERIRSFILDALLRLASRDDVGRIILNTHSNGTVIAFDVLRLLPQYARERIAGLITAGSPLRKYVTFFRWGRDIECDFPIKHWLNFWDDHDPVADPLAPPLSWRRETPVLTHGDHLFVHIDPYTGDDLTMDICDIQVDNLRFSSPGGLQAHNYWDNERQFILPLTKLLLTPLT
;
A
#
# COMPACT_ATOMS: atom_id res chain seq x y z
N MET A 1 18.59 -28.15 3.38
CA MET A 1 18.12 -26.94 4.07
C MET A 1 16.86 -26.49 3.36
N ASN A 2 15.75 -26.32 4.07
CA ASN A 2 14.53 -25.80 3.46
C ASN A 2 14.80 -24.37 2.96
N GLN A 3 14.40 -24.07 1.74
CA GLN A 3 14.56 -22.74 1.15
C GLN A 3 13.70 -21.74 1.93
N THR A 4 14.33 -20.76 2.56
CA THR A 4 13.62 -19.70 3.30
C THR A 4 13.04 -18.68 2.32
N LEU A 5 11.77 -18.34 2.48
CA LEU A 5 11.03 -17.47 1.57
C LEU A 5 11.21 -15.98 1.92
N THR A 6 11.25 -15.14 0.89
CA THR A 6 11.02 -13.70 0.99
C THR A 6 9.56 -13.41 0.65
N CYS A 7 8.78 -12.93 1.62
CA CYS A 7 7.40 -12.54 1.41
C CYS A 7 7.32 -11.06 1.03
N LEU A 8 6.96 -10.77 -0.22
CA LEU A 8 6.50 -9.44 -0.64
C LEU A 8 5.02 -9.31 -0.28
N VAL A 9 4.69 -8.54 0.75
CA VAL A 9 3.31 -8.31 1.18
C VAL A 9 2.84 -6.98 0.65
N THR A 10 1.78 -7.00 -0.16
CA THR A 10 1.22 -5.82 -0.82
C THR A 10 -0.01 -5.32 -0.08
N LEU A 11 -0.01 -4.01 0.21
CA LEU A 11 -1.12 -3.27 0.81
C LEU A 11 -1.46 -2.05 -0.04
N HIS A 12 -2.74 -1.88 -0.37
CA HIS A 12 -3.21 -0.74 -1.18
C HIS A 12 -4.19 0.13 -0.40
N GLY A 13 -4.49 1.33 -0.88
CA GLY A 13 -5.57 2.15 -0.31
C GLY A 13 -6.92 1.42 -0.24
N ILE A 14 -7.72 1.77 0.77
CA ILE A 14 -9.09 1.25 1.00
C ILE A 14 -9.94 1.51 -0.26
N GLY A 15 -10.78 0.56 -0.66
CA GLY A 15 -11.72 0.71 -1.78
C GLY A 15 -11.16 0.37 -3.17
N PHE A 16 -9.85 0.17 -3.29
CA PHE A 16 -9.20 -0.23 -4.55
C PHE A 16 -8.76 -1.71 -4.56
N GLN A 17 -8.74 -2.34 -3.40
CA GLN A 17 -8.36 -3.74 -3.26
C GLN A 17 -9.49 -4.64 -3.71
N HIS A 18 -9.18 -5.58 -4.59
CA HIS A 18 -10.10 -6.62 -4.99
C HIS A 18 -9.31 -7.87 -5.39
N PRO A 19 -9.76 -9.07 -4.99
CA PRO A 19 -9.22 -10.30 -5.57
C PRO A 19 -9.63 -10.39 -7.05
N PRO A 20 -9.01 -11.29 -7.83
CA PRO A 20 -9.47 -11.59 -9.18
C PRO A 20 -10.93 -12.07 -9.16
N GLN A 21 -11.73 -11.59 -10.11
CA GLN A 21 -13.15 -11.94 -10.25
C GLN A 21 -13.49 -12.27 -11.71
N GLY A 22 -13.70 -13.55 -11.99
CA GLY A 22 -13.94 -14.01 -13.37
C GLY A 22 -12.75 -13.69 -14.28
N GLN A 23 -12.97 -12.84 -15.28
CA GLN A 23 -11.92 -12.36 -16.19
C GLN A 23 -11.25 -11.06 -15.71
N THR A 24 -11.75 -10.45 -14.65
CA THR A 24 -11.18 -9.22 -14.09
C THR A 24 -9.97 -9.59 -13.23
N PRO A 25 -8.75 -9.10 -13.56
CA PRO A 25 -7.58 -9.33 -12.73
C PRO A 25 -7.77 -8.65 -11.37
N GLY A 26 -7.15 -9.21 -10.33
CA GLY A 26 -7.09 -8.58 -9.03
C GLY A 26 -6.09 -7.41 -9.01
N TYR A 27 -6.21 -6.57 -7.98
CA TYR A 27 -5.46 -5.31 -7.91
C TYR A 27 -3.93 -5.48 -7.91
N ALA A 28 -3.42 -6.62 -7.45
CA ALA A 28 -1.99 -6.90 -7.35
C ALA A 28 -1.45 -7.77 -8.51
N ASP A 29 -2.30 -8.22 -9.42
CA ASP A 29 -1.90 -9.11 -10.52
C ASP A 29 -0.95 -8.41 -11.47
N ARG A 30 -1.19 -7.13 -11.75
CA ARG A 30 -0.34 -6.35 -12.65
C ARG A 30 1.06 -6.11 -12.08
N LEU A 31 1.15 -5.84 -10.78
CA LEU A 31 2.43 -5.77 -10.08
C LEU A 31 3.17 -7.12 -10.19
N HIS A 32 2.48 -8.23 -9.94
CA HIS A 32 3.06 -9.57 -10.07
C HIS A 32 3.56 -9.84 -11.49
N ALA A 33 2.77 -9.50 -12.51
CA ALA A 33 3.11 -9.68 -13.92
C ALA A 33 4.29 -8.78 -14.36
N ASN A 34 4.43 -7.59 -13.77
CA ASN A 34 5.59 -6.75 -14.03
C ASN A 34 6.85 -7.29 -13.33
N LEU A 35 6.73 -7.82 -12.11
CA LEU A 35 7.83 -8.47 -11.40
C LEU A 35 8.35 -9.71 -12.16
N SER A 36 7.46 -10.54 -12.72
CA SER A 36 7.84 -11.75 -13.46
C SER A 36 8.60 -11.49 -14.76
N LYS A 37 8.60 -10.25 -15.26
CA LYS A 37 9.47 -9.86 -16.39
C LYS A 37 10.95 -9.76 -15.98
N TYR A 38 11.22 -9.54 -14.71
CA TYR A 38 12.57 -9.32 -14.16
C TYR A 38 13.00 -10.39 -13.16
N LEU A 39 12.06 -11.19 -12.68
CA LEU A 39 12.28 -12.33 -11.79
C LEU A 39 11.84 -13.60 -12.50
N ASP A 40 12.75 -14.55 -12.69
CA ASP A 40 12.40 -15.82 -13.34
C ASP A 40 11.57 -16.73 -12.41
N ALA A 41 11.09 -17.86 -12.95
CA ALA A 41 10.26 -18.82 -12.21
C ALA A 41 10.99 -19.54 -11.05
N THR A 42 12.32 -19.44 -10.96
CA THR A 42 13.11 -19.91 -9.82
C THR A 42 13.23 -18.86 -8.72
N GLN A 43 12.90 -17.61 -9.03
CA GLN A 43 12.94 -16.49 -8.11
C GLN A 43 11.53 -16.13 -7.61
N LEU A 44 10.57 -15.87 -8.49
CA LEU A 44 9.21 -15.47 -8.13
C LEU A 44 8.25 -16.67 -8.24
N SER A 45 7.69 -17.09 -7.10
CA SER A 45 6.65 -18.10 -7.06
C SER A 45 5.28 -17.49 -7.35
N THR A 46 4.45 -18.28 -8.01
CA THR A 46 3.03 -18.04 -8.24
C THR A 46 2.21 -18.73 -7.16
N ASP A 47 0.93 -18.37 -7.02
CA ASP A 47 0.03 -19.01 -6.05
C ASP A 47 -0.07 -20.54 -6.29
N PRO A 48 0.38 -21.38 -5.34
CA PRO A 48 0.34 -22.84 -5.47
C PRO A 48 -1.05 -23.45 -5.38
N LEU A 49 -2.05 -22.73 -4.88
CA LEU A 49 -3.43 -23.20 -4.73
C LEU A 49 -4.36 -22.70 -5.84
N GLN A 50 -3.82 -22.10 -6.90
CA GLN A 50 -4.60 -21.75 -8.07
C GLN A 50 -5.18 -22.98 -8.77
N ARG A 51 -6.38 -22.83 -9.33
CA ARG A 51 -7.07 -23.94 -10.00
C ARG A 51 -6.31 -24.33 -11.29
N PRO A 52 -6.22 -25.63 -11.61
CA PRO A 52 -5.52 -26.13 -12.81
C PRO A 52 -6.03 -25.52 -14.13
N ASP A 53 -7.30 -25.11 -14.18
CA ASP A 53 -7.95 -24.60 -15.38
C ASP A 53 -7.70 -23.10 -15.63
N THR A 54 -6.92 -22.45 -14.75
CA THR A 54 -6.60 -21.03 -14.87
C THR A 54 -5.45 -20.88 -15.87
N PRO A 55 -5.59 -20.08 -16.94
CA PRO A 55 -4.54 -19.95 -17.94
C PRO A 55 -3.23 -19.44 -17.32
N PRO A 56 -2.05 -19.80 -17.87
CA PRO A 56 -0.77 -19.45 -17.25
C PRO A 56 -0.53 -17.94 -17.08
N SER A 57 -1.16 -17.11 -17.90
CA SER A 57 -1.18 -15.65 -17.78
C SER A 57 -1.94 -15.13 -16.55
N SER A 58 -2.66 -16.00 -15.86
CA SER A 58 -3.40 -15.73 -14.63
C SER A 58 -2.66 -16.24 -13.39
N HIS A 59 -1.43 -16.75 -13.54
CA HIS A 59 -0.58 -17.07 -12.40
C HIS A 59 -0.17 -15.79 -11.68
N GLY A 60 -0.71 -15.62 -10.48
CA GLY A 60 -0.72 -14.36 -9.76
C GLY A 60 -0.25 -14.48 -8.32
N PRO A 61 -0.38 -13.38 -7.55
CA PRO A 61 -0.07 -13.36 -6.14
C PRO A 61 -1.08 -14.18 -5.33
N ILE A 62 -0.69 -14.50 -4.10
CA ILE A 62 -1.56 -15.13 -3.11
C ILE A 62 -2.47 -14.06 -2.52
N TYR A 63 -3.77 -14.15 -2.79
CA TYR A 63 -4.76 -13.24 -2.19
C TYR A 63 -5.20 -13.73 -0.81
N VAL A 64 -5.10 -12.86 0.19
CA VAL A 64 -5.57 -13.10 1.56
C VAL A 64 -6.64 -12.06 1.87
N GLN A 65 -7.86 -12.53 2.15
CA GLN A 65 -9.03 -11.67 2.31
C GLN A 65 -9.45 -11.62 3.77
N SER A 66 -9.86 -10.45 4.26
CA SER A 66 -10.39 -10.26 5.63
C SER A 66 -11.76 -10.90 5.83
N CYS A 67 -12.43 -11.27 4.75
CA CYS A 67 -13.76 -11.87 4.74
C CYS A 67 -13.80 -12.95 3.65
N TRP A 68 -13.83 -14.22 4.07
CA TRP A 68 -13.84 -15.35 3.13
C TRP A 68 -14.72 -16.52 3.62
N PRO A 69 -15.56 -17.13 2.77
CA PRO A 69 -15.97 -16.68 1.44
C PRO A 69 -16.58 -15.27 1.47
N ALA A 70 -16.65 -14.59 0.33
CA ALA A 70 -17.18 -13.22 0.28
C ALA A 70 -18.57 -13.13 0.92
N GLY A 71 -18.77 -12.15 1.81
CA GLY A 71 -20.02 -11.93 2.55
C GLY A 71 -20.22 -12.83 3.79
N SER A 72 -19.25 -13.68 4.13
CA SER A 72 -19.36 -14.57 5.31
C SER A 72 -18.96 -13.90 6.64
N HIS A 73 -18.30 -12.75 6.58
CA HIS A 73 -17.55 -12.12 7.68
C HIS A 73 -16.55 -13.05 8.41
N CYS A 74 -16.19 -14.19 7.79
CA CYS A 74 -15.29 -15.16 8.39
C CYS A 74 -13.83 -14.79 8.07
N ARG A 75 -13.23 -14.01 8.98
CA ARG A 75 -11.84 -13.56 8.88
C ARG A 75 -10.83 -14.70 8.94
N GLU A 76 -11.03 -15.64 9.85
CA GLU A 76 -10.09 -16.76 10.05
C GLU A 76 -9.97 -17.62 8.80
N ALA A 77 -11.07 -17.84 8.07
CA ALA A 77 -11.04 -18.64 6.85
C ALA A 77 -10.18 -18.00 5.74
N GLY A 78 -10.11 -16.67 5.68
CA GLY A 78 -9.23 -15.97 4.74
C GLY A 78 -7.77 -15.99 5.22
N LEU A 79 -7.53 -15.73 6.50
CA LEU A 79 -6.18 -15.78 7.10
C LEU A 79 -5.58 -17.18 7.13
N ALA A 80 -6.39 -18.24 7.12
CA ALA A 80 -5.95 -19.62 7.00
C ALA A 80 -5.11 -19.86 5.72
N ARG A 81 -5.20 -18.98 4.71
CA ARG A 81 -4.30 -18.98 3.54
C ARG A 81 -2.84 -18.78 3.91
N LEU A 82 -2.55 -18.17 5.05
CA LEU A 82 -1.22 -17.97 5.63
C LEU A 82 -0.85 -19.04 6.68
N GLY A 83 -1.76 -19.97 6.97
CA GLY A 83 -1.64 -20.99 8.01
C GLY A 83 -2.50 -20.67 9.22
N VAL A 84 -2.58 -21.62 10.15
CA VAL A 84 -3.43 -21.54 11.35
C VAL A 84 -2.57 -21.63 12.60
N TRP A 85 -2.88 -20.81 13.61
CA TRP A 85 -2.22 -20.86 14.92
C TRP A 85 -2.36 -22.25 15.55
N VAL A 86 -1.25 -22.78 16.07
CA VAL A 86 -1.27 -24.04 16.81
C VAL A 86 -1.86 -23.78 18.20
N ARG A 87 -2.92 -24.50 18.58
CA ARG A 87 -3.69 -24.25 19.82
C ARG A 87 -2.82 -24.24 21.09
N ASP A 88 -1.82 -25.10 21.13
CA ASP A 88 -0.95 -25.29 22.31
C ASP A 88 0.40 -24.57 22.17
N SER A 89 0.59 -23.74 21.14
CA SER A 89 1.84 -23.01 20.88
C SER A 89 1.52 -21.71 20.13
N PRO A 90 1.13 -20.62 20.85
CA PRO A 90 0.65 -19.37 20.25
C PRO A 90 1.69 -18.63 19.40
N GLU A 91 2.95 -19.06 19.44
CA GLU A 91 4.05 -18.55 18.63
C GLU A 91 4.26 -19.31 17.31
N ARG A 92 3.54 -20.43 17.08
CA ARG A 92 3.74 -21.33 15.94
C ARG A 92 2.56 -21.36 14.99
N ILE A 93 2.88 -21.42 13.69
CA ILE A 93 1.91 -21.57 12.61
C ILE A 93 1.99 -22.98 12.02
N ASN A 94 0.83 -23.66 11.95
CA ASN A 94 0.67 -24.81 11.08
C ASN A 94 0.44 -24.34 9.64
N SER A 95 1.46 -24.55 8.82
CA SER A 95 1.48 -24.19 7.39
C SER A 95 1.19 -25.37 6.45
N SER A 96 0.94 -26.58 6.96
CA SER A 96 0.81 -27.81 6.14
C SER A 96 -0.25 -27.71 5.03
N GLN A 97 -1.35 -26.99 5.27
CA GLN A 97 -2.44 -26.77 4.32
C GLN A 97 -2.43 -25.38 3.68
N ALA A 98 -1.34 -24.62 3.88
CA ALA A 98 -1.19 -23.24 3.45
C ALA A 98 0.19 -23.02 2.79
N PRO A 99 0.47 -23.69 1.66
CA PRO A 99 1.72 -23.49 0.93
C PRO A 99 1.79 -22.05 0.39
N LEU A 100 2.95 -21.41 0.59
CA LEU A 100 3.22 -20.07 0.05
C LEU A 100 4.02 -20.11 -1.25
N SER A 101 4.72 -21.22 -1.52
CA SER A 101 5.51 -21.40 -2.74
C SER A 101 5.09 -22.67 -3.46
N ASN A 102 5.24 -22.67 -4.79
CA ASN A 102 5.12 -23.85 -5.64
C ASN A 102 6.37 -24.75 -5.59
N GLY A 103 7.34 -24.43 -4.71
CA GLY A 103 8.58 -25.16 -4.52
C GLY A 103 9.71 -24.78 -5.49
N LYS A 104 9.47 -23.80 -6.38
CA LYS A 104 10.48 -23.32 -7.34
C LYS A 104 11.02 -21.93 -6.99
N GLY A 105 10.15 -21.03 -6.53
CA GLY A 105 10.51 -19.64 -6.23
C GLY A 105 10.88 -19.38 -4.77
N SER A 106 11.92 -18.57 -4.53
CA SER A 106 12.31 -18.04 -3.21
C SER A 106 11.51 -16.82 -2.76
N ILE A 107 10.85 -16.12 -3.68
CA ILE A 107 10.08 -14.91 -3.43
C ILE A 107 8.61 -15.24 -3.64
N VAL A 108 7.76 -14.89 -2.68
CA VAL A 108 6.31 -15.07 -2.76
C VAL A 108 5.64 -13.71 -2.66
N HIS A 109 4.68 -13.45 -3.54
CA HIS A 109 3.92 -12.20 -3.54
C HIS A 109 2.54 -12.46 -2.92
N ILE A 110 2.25 -11.77 -1.81
CA ILE A 110 1.02 -11.90 -1.04
C ILE A 110 0.28 -10.57 -1.12
N ALA A 111 -0.99 -10.59 -1.52
CA ALA A 111 -1.83 -9.41 -1.66
C ALA A 111 -2.95 -9.44 -0.60
N LEU A 112 -2.96 -8.45 0.28
CA LEU A 112 -3.98 -8.35 1.33
C LEU A 112 -5.22 -7.60 0.79
N VAL A 113 -6.41 -8.10 1.10
CA VAL A 113 -7.70 -7.47 0.77
C VAL A 113 -8.49 -7.34 2.05
N TYR A 114 -8.71 -6.11 2.50
CA TYR A 114 -9.30 -5.81 3.82
C TYR A 114 -10.48 -4.85 3.79
N SER A 115 -10.94 -4.45 2.60
CA SER A 115 -12.22 -3.77 2.44
C SER A 115 -13.32 -4.80 2.18
N ASP A 116 -14.31 -4.89 3.06
CA ASP A 116 -15.53 -5.65 2.79
C ASP A 116 -16.24 -5.02 1.58
N ILE A 117 -16.58 -5.84 0.58
CA ILE A 117 -17.33 -5.40 -0.62
C ILE A 117 -18.69 -4.78 -0.22
N GLU A 118 -19.20 -5.08 0.99
CA GLU A 118 -20.46 -4.56 1.54
C GLU A 118 -20.35 -3.19 2.23
N GLU A 119 -19.16 -2.71 2.60
CA GLU A 119 -18.98 -1.37 3.23
C GLU A 119 -19.30 -0.21 2.28
N ASN A 120 -19.57 -0.50 1.00
CA ASN A 120 -20.10 0.44 0.01
C ASN A 120 -21.58 0.83 0.23
N ARG A 121 -22.24 0.40 1.32
CA ARG A 121 -23.67 0.66 1.55
C ARG A 121 -24.06 1.72 2.59
N GLY A 122 -23.18 2.43 3.31
CA GLY A 122 -23.77 3.37 4.28
C GLY A 122 -22.97 4.29 5.20
N HIS A 123 -21.79 4.81 4.86
CA HIS A 123 -21.13 5.81 5.73
C HIS A 123 -20.73 7.10 4.98
N LEU A 124 -21.75 7.85 4.53
CA LEU A 124 -21.59 9.14 3.84
C LEU A 124 -21.37 10.35 4.76
N VAL A 125 -21.63 10.24 6.07
CA VAL A 125 -21.64 11.40 6.97
C VAL A 125 -20.29 11.67 7.68
N PRO A 126 -19.54 10.67 8.19
CA PRO A 126 -18.26 10.90 8.85
C PRO A 126 -17.14 11.34 7.90
N THR A 127 -17.21 10.90 6.63
CA THR A 127 -16.23 11.21 5.57
C THR A 127 -16.25 12.68 5.17
N LEU A 128 -17.37 13.40 5.28
CA LEU A 128 -17.50 14.81 4.88
C LEU A 128 -16.81 15.81 5.83
N ASN A 129 -16.77 15.54 7.15
CA ASN A 129 -16.19 16.45 8.13
C ASN A 129 -14.65 16.38 8.17
N ALA A 130 -14.07 15.17 8.14
CA ALA A 130 -12.62 14.97 8.04
C ALA A 130 -12.07 15.50 6.70
N SER A 131 -12.87 15.36 5.65
CA SER A 131 -12.65 15.94 4.33
C SER A 131 -12.51 17.47 4.40
N MET A 132 -13.44 18.19 5.05
CA MET A 132 -13.37 19.66 5.16
C MET A 132 -12.15 20.18 5.93
N MET A 133 -11.63 19.42 6.90
CA MET A 133 -10.38 19.76 7.61
C MET A 133 -9.12 19.61 6.73
N LEU A 134 -9.14 18.72 5.75
CA LEU A 134 -8.03 18.53 4.80
C LEU A 134 -7.98 19.59 3.70
N LEU A 135 -9.15 20.07 3.22
CA LEU A 135 -9.22 21.16 2.23
C LEU A 135 -8.82 22.51 2.83
N SER A 136 -9.22 22.78 4.06
CA SER A 136 -8.83 24.02 4.76
C SER A 136 -7.33 24.05 5.11
N SER A 137 -6.65 22.89 5.14
CA SER A 137 -5.23 22.77 5.47
C SER A 137 -4.30 22.55 4.26
N LEU A 138 -4.81 22.11 3.09
CA LEU A 138 -4.10 22.18 1.80
C LEU A 138 -3.60 23.59 1.48
N PHE A 139 -4.38 24.63 1.83
CA PHE A 139 -3.98 26.04 1.71
C PHE A 139 -2.89 26.46 2.70
N ASN A 140 -2.68 25.71 3.79
CA ASN A 140 -1.63 25.96 4.78
C ASN A 140 -0.33 25.19 4.48
N TYR A 141 -0.39 24.17 3.62
CA TYR A 141 0.73 23.26 3.29
C TYR A 141 1.41 23.57 1.95
N ILE A 142 0.64 24.09 1.00
CA ILE A 142 1.16 24.53 -0.30
C ILE A 142 1.46 26.03 -0.23
N SER A 143 2.62 26.45 -0.73
CA SER A 143 2.91 27.89 -0.86
C SER A 143 1.91 28.55 -1.83
N PRO A 144 1.64 29.86 -1.76
CA PRO A 144 0.77 30.54 -2.73
C PRO A 144 1.20 30.30 -4.19
N LEU A 145 2.51 30.17 -4.43
CA LEU A 145 3.07 29.86 -5.74
C LEU A 145 2.78 28.40 -6.16
N GLY A 146 2.86 27.46 -5.21
CA GLY A 146 2.55 26.06 -5.46
C GLY A 146 1.08 25.76 -5.68
N ILE A 147 0.17 26.61 -5.20
CA ILE A 147 -1.25 26.50 -5.54
C ILE A 147 -1.43 26.79 -7.05
N ALA A 148 -0.77 27.83 -7.56
CA ALA A 148 -0.83 28.18 -8.98
C ALA A 148 -0.17 27.12 -9.88
N HIS A 149 0.94 26.52 -9.42
CA HIS A 149 1.65 25.46 -10.15
C HIS A 149 0.89 24.13 -10.13
N PHE A 150 0.34 23.73 -8.98
CA PHE A 150 -0.56 22.60 -8.84
C PHE A 150 -1.75 22.71 -9.82
N LEU A 151 -2.43 23.86 -9.83
CA LEU A 151 -3.53 24.11 -10.76
C LEU A 151 -3.09 24.04 -12.23
N LYS A 152 -1.90 24.56 -12.57
CA LYS A 152 -1.35 24.47 -13.94
C LYS A 152 -0.96 23.05 -14.36
N LYS A 153 -0.59 22.17 -13.43
CA LYS A 153 -0.18 20.78 -13.71
C LYS A 153 -1.37 19.82 -13.77
N VAL A 154 -2.36 20.02 -12.90
CA VAL A 154 -3.55 19.16 -12.83
C VAL A 154 -4.55 19.48 -13.94
N VAL A 155 -4.62 20.74 -14.39
CA VAL A 155 -5.62 21.16 -15.40
C VAL A 155 -5.38 20.52 -16.78
N PRO A 156 -4.19 20.53 -17.41
CA PRO A 156 -4.03 20.05 -18.79
C PRO A 156 -4.36 18.56 -19.04
N PRO A 157 -3.97 17.60 -18.19
CA PRO A 157 -4.34 16.18 -18.36
C PRO A 157 -5.86 15.93 -18.29
N LEU A 158 -6.60 16.83 -17.63
CA LEU A 158 -8.05 16.80 -17.49
C LEU A 158 -8.81 17.26 -18.75
N PHE A 159 -8.13 17.87 -19.74
CA PHE A 159 -8.71 18.33 -21.01
C PHE A 159 -8.34 17.46 -22.22
N SER A 160 -7.40 16.53 -22.05
CA SER A 160 -7.06 15.56 -23.10
C SER A 160 -8.14 14.48 -23.20
N THR A 161 -8.85 14.45 -24.33
CA THR A 161 -9.74 13.34 -24.69
C THR A 161 -8.91 12.07 -24.96
N PRO A 162 -9.24 10.90 -24.38
CA PRO A 162 -8.54 9.66 -24.70
C PRO A 162 -8.85 9.26 -26.15
N LYS A 163 -7.80 9.04 -26.97
CA LYS A 163 -7.91 8.53 -28.36
C LYS A 163 -7.83 7.00 -28.46
N ALA A 164 -7.83 6.26 -27.36
CA ALA A 164 -7.76 4.80 -27.37
C ALA A 164 -9.11 4.18 -26.98
N PRO A 165 -9.53 3.06 -27.60
CA PRO A 165 -10.71 2.33 -27.16
C PRO A 165 -10.50 1.86 -25.70
N PRO A 166 -11.57 1.80 -24.88
CA PRO A 166 -11.48 1.47 -23.47
C PRO A 166 -11.15 -0.01 -23.32
N HIS A 167 -9.88 -0.34 -23.16
CA HIS A 167 -9.50 -1.64 -22.63
C HIS A 167 -9.72 -1.63 -21.12
N ALA A 168 -10.42 -2.66 -20.65
CA ALA A 168 -10.87 -2.88 -19.28
C ALA A 168 -9.70 -2.79 -18.27
N SER A 169 -9.53 -1.63 -17.68
CA SER A 169 -8.79 -1.36 -16.45
C SER A 169 -9.19 0.04 -16.01
N LEU A 170 -9.75 0.16 -14.81
CA LEU A 170 -10.28 1.35 -14.12
C LEU A 170 -11.81 1.55 -14.09
N LEU A 171 -12.62 0.78 -14.81
CA LEU A 171 -14.08 0.76 -14.63
C LEU A 171 -14.60 -0.67 -14.72
N GLY A 172 -14.56 -1.37 -13.58
CA GLY A 172 -15.39 -2.54 -13.38
C GLY A 172 -16.85 -2.12 -13.45
N THR A 173 -17.61 -2.76 -14.32
CA THR A 173 -19.03 -2.52 -14.59
C THR A 173 -19.86 -2.79 -13.33
N TYR A 174 -20.15 -1.75 -12.54
CA TYR A 174 -21.20 -1.81 -11.52
C TYR A 174 -22.56 -1.45 -12.13
N PRO A 175 -23.67 -2.09 -11.72
CA PRO A 175 -24.99 -1.73 -12.19
C PRO A 175 -25.30 -0.29 -11.78
N SER A 176 -25.67 0.52 -12.76
CA SER A 176 -26.16 1.90 -12.69
C SER A 176 -26.73 2.31 -11.32
N LEU A 177 -25.96 3.08 -10.56
CA LEU A 177 -26.54 4.00 -9.59
C LEU A 177 -27.18 5.14 -10.37
N ARG A 178 -28.49 5.29 -10.18
CA ARG A 178 -29.26 6.43 -10.67
C ARG A 178 -28.52 7.72 -10.32
N THR A 179 -27.96 8.33 -11.35
CA THR A 179 -27.38 9.66 -11.31
C THR A 179 -28.48 10.62 -10.87
N ASN A 180 -28.33 11.23 -9.68
CA ASN A 180 -28.74 12.62 -9.58
C ASN A 180 -27.86 13.36 -10.59
N LYS A 181 -28.48 13.74 -11.70
CA LYS A 181 -27.96 14.73 -12.64
C LYS A 181 -27.65 15.97 -11.81
N GLU A 182 -26.37 16.23 -11.60
CA GLU A 182 -25.74 17.53 -11.36
C GLU A 182 -24.53 17.33 -10.45
N GLN A 183 -23.36 17.11 -11.08
CA GLN A 183 -22.05 17.68 -10.71
C GLN A 183 -20.96 16.92 -11.49
N THR A 184 -20.96 17.11 -12.81
CA THR A 184 -19.82 16.79 -13.66
C THR A 184 -18.81 17.93 -13.52
N GLY A 185 -17.67 17.69 -12.86
CA GLY A 185 -16.62 18.69 -12.78
C GLY A 185 -15.47 18.32 -11.83
N ARG A 186 -14.34 18.99 -12.05
CA ARG A 186 -13.03 18.92 -11.35
C ARG A 186 -13.07 18.74 -9.82
N PHE A 187 -14.19 19.04 -9.17
CA PHE A 187 -14.44 18.81 -7.75
C PHE A 187 -14.59 17.33 -7.38
N ALA A 188 -15.09 16.48 -8.29
CA ALA A 188 -15.28 15.05 -7.99
C ALA A 188 -13.95 14.32 -7.74
N ILE A 189 -12.90 14.62 -8.50
CA ILE A 189 -11.58 13.98 -8.34
C ILE A 189 -10.90 14.43 -7.05
N LEU A 190 -11.00 15.73 -6.71
CA LEU A 190 -10.48 16.26 -5.44
C LEU A 190 -11.25 15.70 -4.24
N GLN A 191 -12.58 15.58 -4.36
CA GLN A 191 -13.44 15.01 -3.33
C GLN A 191 -13.21 13.51 -3.15
N GLN A 192 -12.86 12.79 -4.21
CA GLN A 192 -12.43 11.39 -4.16
C GLN A 192 -11.11 11.25 -3.41
N LEU A 193 -10.08 12.04 -3.77
CA LEU A 193 -8.78 12.08 -3.09
C LEU A 193 -8.92 12.43 -1.60
N GLN A 194 -9.84 13.35 -1.30
CA GLN A 194 -10.16 13.84 0.03
C GLN A 194 -10.91 12.78 0.87
N THR A 195 -11.84 12.05 0.26
CA THR A 195 -12.52 10.90 0.88
C THR A 195 -11.51 9.81 1.19
N ASP A 196 -10.56 9.58 0.28
CA ASP A 196 -9.51 8.58 0.46
C ASP A 196 -8.62 8.93 1.66
N VAL A 197 -8.04 10.14 1.75
CA VAL A 197 -7.16 10.52 2.88
C VAL A 197 -7.90 10.59 4.22
N ALA A 198 -9.23 10.77 4.24
CA ALA A 198 -10.01 10.75 5.47
C ALA A 198 -10.45 9.34 5.90
N ALA A 199 -10.62 8.40 4.96
CA ALA A 199 -11.37 7.16 5.20
C ALA A 199 -10.81 6.30 6.34
N TYR A 200 -9.49 6.11 6.43
CA TYR A 200 -8.91 5.24 7.47
C TYR A 200 -9.01 5.83 8.89
N VAL A 201 -9.00 7.15 9.03
CA VAL A 201 -8.99 7.83 10.34
C VAL A 201 -10.39 8.25 10.79
N SER A 202 -11.36 8.27 9.88
CA SER A 202 -12.71 8.78 10.17
C SER A 202 -13.54 7.84 11.06
N THR A 203 -13.19 6.57 11.17
CA THR A 203 -13.96 5.56 11.92
C THR A 203 -13.01 4.62 12.69
N ASN A 204 -12.94 4.80 14.01
CA ASN A 204 -12.06 3.98 14.87
C ASN A 204 -12.34 2.47 14.73
N GLU A 205 -13.61 2.07 14.59
CA GLU A 205 -13.97 0.66 14.42
C GLU A 205 -13.41 0.06 13.12
N GLN A 206 -13.53 0.77 12.00
CA GLN A 206 -12.98 0.32 10.72
C GLN A 206 -11.45 0.28 10.78
N ARG A 207 -10.85 1.29 11.41
CA ARG A 207 -9.40 1.34 11.66
C ARG A 207 -8.92 0.10 12.42
N GLU A 208 -9.56 -0.23 13.54
CA GLU A 208 -9.23 -1.41 14.36
C GLU A 208 -9.46 -2.73 13.62
N ARG A 209 -10.54 -2.86 12.84
CA ARG A 209 -10.82 -4.06 12.04
C ARG A 209 -9.73 -4.29 10.99
N ILE A 210 -9.37 -3.25 10.23
CA ILE A 210 -8.29 -3.32 9.24
C ILE A 210 -6.95 -3.61 9.92
N ARG A 211 -6.65 -2.89 11.00
CA ARG A 211 -5.38 -3.03 11.73
C ARG A 211 -5.21 -4.44 12.29
N SER A 212 -6.24 -4.99 12.93
CA SER A 212 -6.20 -6.33 13.51
C SER A 212 -6.02 -7.42 12.45
N PHE A 213 -6.66 -7.28 11.28
CA PHE A 213 -6.48 -8.22 10.17
C PHE A 213 -5.05 -8.22 9.63
N ILE A 214 -4.48 -7.03 9.35
CA ILE A 214 -3.12 -6.92 8.81
C ILE A 214 -2.11 -7.36 9.86
N LEU A 215 -2.31 -6.98 11.12
CA LEU A 215 -1.47 -7.43 12.23
C LEU A 215 -1.43 -8.96 12.31
N ASP A 216 -2.58 -9.64 12.32
CA ASP A 216 -2.62 -11.12 12.35
C ASP A 216 -1.94 -11.72 11.10
N ALA A 217 -2.16 -11.15 9.91
CA ALA A 217 -1.48 -11.60 8.69
C ALA A 217 0.05 -11.53 8.79
N LEU A 218 0.59 -10.42 9.31
CA LEU A 218 2.04 -10.25 9.49
C LEU A 218 2.60 -11.15 10.59
N LEU A 219 1.86 -11.32 11.70
CA LEU A 219 2.26 -12.22 12.78
C LEU A 219 2.33 -13.68 12.29
N ARG A 220 1.33 -14.13 11.50
CA ARG A 220 1.35 -15.46 10.90
C ARG A 220 2.57 -15.64 10.00
N LEU A 221 2.87 -14.68 9.15
CA LEU A 221 4.05 -14.75 8.28
C LEU A 221 5.35 -14.77 9.09
N ALA A 222 5.46 -13.97 10.14
CA ALA A 222 6.65 -13.92 10.98
C ALA A 222 6.87 -15.19 11.80
N SER A 223 5.79 -15.87 12.19
CA SER A 223 5.78 -17.11 12.98
C SER A 223 5.90 -18.39 12.14
N ARG A 224 6.12 -18.27 10.83
CA ARG A 224 6.34 -19.41 9.93
C ARG A 224 7.83 -19.76 9.80
N ASP A 225 8.14 -21.05 9.93
CA ASP A 225 9.50 -21.57 9.80
C ASP A 225 10.07 -21.45 8.38
N ASP A 226 9.20 -21.46 7.36
CA ASP A 226 9.57 -21.35 5.95
C ASP A 226 9.69 -19.90 5.46
N VAL A 227 9.36 -18.90 6.29
CA VAL A 227 9.50 -17.48 5.96
C VAL A 227 10.80 -16.96 6.56
N GLY A 228 11.70 -16.44 5.72
CA GLY A 228 12.95 -15.81 6.14
C GLY A 228 12.76 -14.34 6.49
N ARG A 229 12.09 -13.59 5.60
CA ARG A 229 11.81 -12.16 5.77
C ARG A 229 10.53 -11.71 5.07
N ILE A 230 10.06 -10.54 5.46
CA ILE A 230 8.89 -9.86 4.95
C ILE A 230 9.32 -8.48 4.44
N ILE A 231 8.91 -8.14 3.23
CA ILE A 231 9.06 -6.81 2.63
C ILE A 231 7.65 -6.29 2.38
N LEU A 232 7.31 -5.15 2.98
CA LEU A 232 6.01 -4.51 2.79
C LEU A 232 6.06 -3.61 1.57
N ASN A 233 5.26 -3.89 0.55
CA ASN A 233 5.02 -3.01 -0.58
C ASN A 233 3.68 -2.31 -0.42
N THR A 234 3.71 -1.00 -0.23
CA THR A 234 2.53 -0.25 0.20
C THR A 234 2.26 0.92 -0.72
N HIS A 235 0.99 1.13 -1.04
CA HIS A 235 0.56 2.15 -1.99
C HIS A 235 -0.57 3.01 -1.42
N SER A 236 -0.51 4.32 -1.66
CA SER A 236 -1.54 5.29 -1.24
C SER A 236 -1.80 5.16 0.27
N ASN A 237 -3.06 5.08 0.71
CA ASN A 237 -3.39 4.85 2.13
C ASN A 237 -2.88 3.53 2.71
N GLY A 238 -2.53 2.54 1.89
CA GLY A 238 -1.86 1.33 2.36
C GLY A 238 -0.55 1.64 3.10
N THR A 239 0.12 2.74 2.74
CA THR A 239 1.35 3.22 3.41
C THR A 239 1.08 3.64 4.86
N VAL A 240 -0.05 4.32 5.08
CA VAL A 240 -0.51 4.80 6.38
C VAL A 240 -0.91 3.64 7.28
N ILE A 241 -1.67 2.69 6.72
CA ILE A 241 -2.14 1.49 7.42
C ILE A 241 -0.95 0.63 7.83
N ALA A 242 0.00 0.39 6.91
CA ALA A 242 1.20 -0.38 7.22
C ALA A 242 2.02 0.28 8.32
N PHE A 243 2.23 1.60 8.26
CA PHE A 243 2.93 2.33 9.30
C PHE A 243 2.22 2.23 10.66
N ASP A 244 0.89 2.31 10.69
CA ASP A 244 0.09 2.11 11.93
C ASP A 244 0.24 0.69 12.50
N VAL A 245 0.25 -0.33 11.65
CA VAL A 245 0.36 -1.74 12.08
C VAL A 245 1.78 -2.10 12.53
N LEU A 246 2.82 -1.62 11.83
CA LEU A 246 4.21 -1.94 12.15
C LEU A 246 4.57 -1.55 13.60
N ARG A 247 3.99 -0.45 14.09
CA ARG A 247 4.15 0.05 15.46
C ARG A 247 3.56 -0.87 16.53
N LEU A 248 2.69 -1.80 16.15
CA LEU A 248 2.10 -2.78 17.06
C LEU A 248 2.78 -4.14 17.01
N LEU A 249 3.77 -4.32 16.13
CA LEU A 249 4.42 -5.62 16.01
C LEU A 249 5.30 -5.90 17.25
N PRO A 250 5.22 -7.10 17.83
CA PRO A 250 6.17 -7.56 18.82
C PRO A 250 7.57 -7.69 18.18
N GLN A 251 8.62 -7.63 19.00
CA GLN A 251 10.01 -7.60 18.54
C GLN A 251 10.34 -8.74 17.55
N TYR A 252 9.95 -9.97 17.86
CA TYR A 252 10.24 -11.13 17.01
C TYR A 252 9.68 -10.99 15.58
N ALA A 253 8.50 -10.34 15.44
CA ALA A 253 7.87 -10.12 14.15
C ALA A 253 8.50 -8.92 13.43
N ARG A 254 8.90 -7.88 14.18
CA ARG A 254 9.65 -6.73 13.64
C ARG A 254 10.97 -7.15 13.01
N GLU A 255 11.70 -8.07 13.64
CA GLU A 255 12.96 -8.61 13.10
C GLU A 255 12.79 -9.32 11.75
N ARG A 256 11.57 -9.79 11.44
CA ARG A 256 11.24 -10.36 10.13
C ARG A 256 10.94 -9.30 9.07
N ILE A 257 10.63 -8.06 9.46
CA ILE A 257 10.39 -6.96 8.51
C ILE A 257 11.73 -6.43 8.00
N ALA A 258 12.10 -6.86 6.80
CA ALA A 258 13.36 -6.47 6.17
C ALA A 258 13.26 -5.13 5.43
N GLY A 259 12.06 -4.68 5.04
CA GLY A 259 11.90 -3.41 4.37
C GLY A 259 10.45 -2.93 4.26
N LEU A 260 10.32 -1.61 4.14
CA LEU A 260 9.08 -0.90 3.88
C LEU A 260 9.25 -0.08 2.59
N ILE A 261 8.44 -0.40 1.59
CA ILE A 261 8.30 0.39 0.38
C ILE A 261 7.01 1.18 0.48
N THR A 262 7.11 2.49 0.39
CA THR A 262 5.96 3.39 0.31
C THR A 262 5.89 3.98 -1.10
N ALA A 263 4.73 3.93 -1.73
CA ALA A 263 4.50 4.47 -3.07
C ALA A 263 3.27 5.36 -3.07
N GLY A 264 3.36 6.56 -3.62
CA GLY A 264 2.20 7.47 -3.64
C GLY A 264 1.74 7.87 -2.24
N SER A 265 2.66 7.96 -1.28
CA SER A 265 2.32 7.98 0.15
C SER A 265 1.78 9.35 0.61
N PRO A 266 0.60 9.39 1.27
CA PRO A 266 0.14 10.58 1.98
C PRO A 266 0.77 10.74 3.37
N LEU A 267 1.69 9.87 3.82
CA LEU A 267 2.18 9.83 5.21
C LEU A 267 2.65 11.19 5.74
N ARG A 268 3.40 11.98 4.96
CA ARG A 268 3.80 13.34 5.38
C ARG A 268 2.61 14.22 5.73
N LYS A 269 1.54 14.17 4.94
CA LYS A 269 0.31 14.93 5.20
C LYS A 269 -0.32 14.46 6.51
N TYR A 270 -0.35 13.16 6.76
CA TYR A 270 -0.86 12.65 8.03
C TYR A 270 -0.04 13.11 9.23
N VAL A 271 1.29 13.08 9.14
CA VAL A 271 2.17 13.54 10.20
C VAL A 271 2.01 15.03 10.47
N THR A 272 1.91 15.81 9.39
CA THR A 272 1.81 17.27 9.46
C THR A 272 0.46 17.73 9.99
N PHE A 273 -0.65 17.09 9.56
CA PHE A 273 -2.01 17.55 9.86
C PHE A 273 -2.65 16.90 11.08
N PHE A 274 -2.39 15.62 11.32
CA PHE A 274 -3.00 14.89 12.44
C PHE A 274 -2.03 14.70 13.61
N ARG A 275 -0.82 15.30 13.55
CA ARG A 275 0.30 15.08 14.48
C ARG A 275 0.66 13.60 14.67
N TRP A 276 0.25 12.73 13.73
CA TRP A 276 0.65 11.33 13.73
C TRP A 276 2.18 11.24 13.62
N GLY A 277 2.83 10.46 14.47
CA GLY A 277 4.30 10.36 14.47
C GLY A 277 5.06 11.41 15.28
N ARG A 278 4.39 12.28 16.05
CA ARG A 278 5.04 13.03 17.16
C ARG A 278 4.57 12.64 18.56
N ASP A 279 3.40 12.01 18.66
CA ASP A 279 2.89 11.43 19.91
C ASP A 279 2.92 9.88 19.89
N ILE A 280 3.59 9.25 18.92
CA ILE A 280 3.70 7.80 18.94
C ILE A 280 5.10 7.26 18.68
N GLU A 281 5.63 6.64 19.73
CA GLU A 281 6.82 5.79 19.84
C GLU A 281 6.90 4.78 18.67
N CYS A 282 7.69 5.12 17.65
CA CYS A 282 8.20 4.15 16.70
C CYS A 282 9.46 3.55 17.33
N ASP A 283 9.37 2.63 18.29
CA ASP A 283 10.56 2.05 18.94
C ASP A 283 11.22 0.96 18.09
N PHE A 284 11.29 1.15 16.77
CA PHE A 284 11.89 0.17 15.89
C PHE A 284 12.53 0.79 14.64
N PRO A 285 13.80 0.44 14.35
CA PRO A 285 14.42 0.81 13.10
C PRO A 285 13.84 -0.02 11.95
N ILE A 286 13.45 0.64 10.87
CA ILE A 286 13.16 -0.03 9.59
C ILE A 286 14.47 -0.02 8.79
N LYS A 287 15.08 -1.20 8.61
CA LYS A 287 16.40 -1.33 7.94
C LYS A 287 16.43 -0.71 6.55
N HIS A 288 15.37 -0.92 5.77
CA HIS A 288 15.27 -0.42 4.40
C HIS A 288 13.90 0.23 4.17
N TRP A 289 13.84 1.56 4.26
CA TRP A 289 12.66 2.32 3.89
C TRP A 289 12.89 3.04 2.56
N LEU A 290 12.23 2.57 1.50
CA LEU A 290 12.23 3.22 0.19
C LEU A 290 10.90 3.94 -0.04
N ASN A 291 10.93 5.24 -0.29
CA ASN A 291 9.74 6.01 -0.63
C ASN A 291 9.75 6.47 -2.09
N PHE A 292 8.84 5.95 -2.88
CA PHE A 292 8.64 6.34 -4.27
C PHE A 292 7.56 7.40 -4.38
N TRP A 293 7.90 8.53 -5.01
CA TRP A 293 6.99 9.65 -5.20
C TRP A 293 7.15 10.27 -6.60
N ASP A 294 6.04 10.72 -7.18
CA ASP A 294 6.03 11.51 -8.42
C ASP A 294 5.66 12.96 -8.07
N ASP A 295 6.35 13.92 -8.65
CA ASP A 295 6.08 15.35 -8.43
C ASP A 295 4.69 15.77 -8.92
N HIS A 296 4.11 15.04 -9.87
CA HIS A 296 2.75 15.25 -10.39
C HIS A 296 1.69 14.46 -9.63
N ASP A 297 2.08 13.63 -8.66
CA ASP A 297 1.13 12.91 -7.82
C ASP A 297 0.63 13.82 -6.68
N PRO A 298 -0.67 14.20 -6.65
CA PRO A 298 -1.20 15.10 -5.63
C PRO A 298 -1.13 14.51 -4.22
N VAL A 299 -1.11 13.17 -4.10
CA VAL A 299 -1.09 12.44 -2.83
C VAL A 299 0.32 12.31 -2.28
N ALA A 300 1.29 12.02 -3.15
CA ALA A 300 2.66 11.73 -2.74
C ALA A 300 3.45 12.99 -2.34
N ASP A 301 4.35 12.82 -1.38
CA ASP A 301 5.43 13.75 -1.06
C ASP A 301 6.69 12.94 -0.68
N PRO A 302 7.90 13.52 -0.79
CA PRO A 302 9.10 12.94 -0.19
C PRO A 302 8.97 12.86 1.34
N LEU A 303 9.51 11.81 1.96
CA LEU A 303 9.39 11.55 3.41
C LEU A 303 10.65 11.89 4.21
N ALA A 304 11.82 11.91 3.58
CA ALA A 304 13.10 12.26 4.22
C ALA A 304 13.28 13.75 4.57
N PRO A 305 12.74 14.73 3.80
CA PRO A 305 12.87 16.14 4.14
C PRO A 305 12.37 16.46 5.56
N PRO A 306 12.86 17.55 6.19
CA PRO A 306 12.44 17.92 7.53
C PRO A 306 10.93 18.18 7.58
N LEU A 307 10.37 18.14 8.78
CA LEU A 307 8.97 18.44 9.08
C LEU A 307 8.55 19.83 8.56
N SER A 308 9.48 20.80 8.58
CA SER A 308 9.25 22.17 8.10
C SER A 308 9.15 22.27 6.58
N TRP A 309 9.55 21.23 5.85
CA TRP A 309 9.52 21.22 4.39
C TRP A 309 8.09 21.34 3.86
N ARG A 310 7.94 22.13 2.78
CA ARG A 310 6.69 22.31 2.06
C ARG A 310 6.87 21.97 0.59
N ARG A 311 5.80 21.52 -0.06
CA ARG A 311 5.84 21.23 -1.49
C ARG A 311 6.31 22.44 -2.29
N GLU A 312 7.18 22.18 -3.27
CA GLU A 312 7.83 23.19 -4.12
C GLU A 312 8.81 24.14 -3.41
N THR A 313 9.19 23.84 -2.16
CA THR A 313 10.32 24.49 -1.51
C THR A 313 11.58 23.62 -1.61
N PRO A 314 12.78 24.22 -1.68
CA PRO A 314 14.02 23.46 -1.61
C PRO A 314 14.08 22.63 -0.33
N VAL A 315 14.63 21.42 -0.41
CA VAL A 315 14.87 20.59 0.77
C VAL A 315 15.96 21.25 1.60
N LEU A 316 15.61 21.70 2.79
CA LEU A 316 16.56 22.20 3.77
C LEU A 316 17.23 21.02 4.46
N THR A 317 18.54 21.12 4.72
CA THR A 317 19.33 20.10 5.43
C THR A 317 19.21 20.18 6.94
N HIS A 318 18.50 21.19 7.46
CA HIS A 318 18.36 21.47 8.88
C HIS A 318 16.88 21.54 9.27
N GLY A 319 16.54 20.94 10.41
CA GLY A 319 15.21 20.95 11.00
C GLY A 319 14.82 19.58 11.55
N ASP A 320 13.75 19.55 12.33
CA ASP A 320 13.23 18.31 12.93
C ASP A 320 12.87 17.30 11.84
N HIS A 321 13.33 16.06 12.00
CA HIS A 321 13.04 14.98 11.08
C HIS A 321 11.55 14.61 11.13
N LEU A 322 11.00 14.19 9.99
CA LEU A 322 9.59 13.80 9.91
C LEU A 322 9.30 12.51 10.70
N PHE A 323 10.26 11.60 10.73
CA PHE A 323 10.16 10.30 11.40
C PHE A 323 11.40 10.05 12.26
N VAL A 324 11.17 9.76 13.53
CA VAL A 324 12.19 9.41 14.52
C VAL A 324 11.80 8.11 15.23
N HIS A 325 12.80 7.42 15.78
CA HIS A 325 12.65 6.27 16.67
C HIS A 325 13.48 6.49 17.93
N ILE A 326 13.08 5.90 19.05
CA ILE A 326 13.82 6.02 20.30
C ILE A 326 14.89 4.92 20.36
N ASP A 327 16.14 5.29 20.67
CA ASP A 327 17.17 4.33 21.02
C ASP A 327 16.79 3.65 22.36
N PRO A 328 16.57 2.33 22.43
CA PRO A 328 16.13 1.66 23.65
C PRO A 328 17.19 1.68 24.77
N TYR A 329 18.46 1.95 24.44
CA TYR A 329 19.57 1.99 25.40
C TYR A 329 19.86 3.40 25.90
N THR A 330 19.76 4.42 25.05
CA THR A 330 20.06 5.81 25.44
C THR A 330 18.83 6.66 25.72
N GLY A 331 17.67 6.30 25.13
CA GLY A 331 16.45 7.09 25.16
C GLY A 331 16.45 8.29 24.21
N ASP A 332 17.46 8.41 23.33
CA ASP A 332 17.57 9.51 22.39
C ASP A 332 16.74 9.28 21.12
N ASP A 333 16.27 10.38 20.53
CA ASP A 333 15.62 10.36 19.22
C ASP A 333 16.65 10.11 18.11
N LEU A 334 16.50 9.00 17.40
CA LEU A 334 17.26 8.63 16.21
C LEU A 334 16.41 8.81 14.95
N THR A 335 17.00 9.43 13.94
CA THR A 335 16.33 9.64 12.64
C THR A 335 16.11 8.31 11.93
N MET A 336 14.91 8.10 11.39
CA MET A 336 14.68 6.96 10.49
C MET A 336 15.34 7.24 9.14
N ASP A 337 16.16 6.30 8.66
CA ASP A 337 16.79 6.40 7.34
C ASP A 337 15.77 6.07 6.24
N ILE A 338 15.35 7.10 5.49
CA ILE A 338 14.36 7.00 4.43
C ILE A 338 15.01 7.43 3.12
N CYS A 339 15.03 6.52 2.15
CA CYS A 339 15.52 6.81 0.80
C CYS A 339 14.35 7.24 -0.09
N ASP A 340 14.24 8.54 -0.34
CA ASP A 340 13.29 9.09 -1.31
C ASP A 340 13.78 8.87 -2.75
N ILE A 341 12.94 8.24 -3.57
CA ILE A 341 13.17 7.97 -4.99
C ILE A 341 12.07 8.67 -5.78
N GLN A 342 12.44 9.76 -6.45
CA GLN A 342 11.54 10.44 -7.35
C GLN A 342 11.37 9.63 -8.65
N VAL A 343 10.13 9.44 -9.09
CA VAL A 343 9.77 8.75 -10.34
C VAL A 343 8.96 9.66 -11.26
N ASP A 344 8.81 9.24 -12.52
CA ASP A 344 8.03 9.89 -13.57
C ASP A 344 7.03 8.89 -14.16
N ASN A 345 5.92 8.70 -13.45
CA ASN A 345 4.84 7.81 -13.84
C ASN A 345 4.10 8.34 -15.08
N LEU A 346 4.07 9.66 -15.30
CA LEU A 346 3.50 10.24 -16.52
C LEU A 346 4.24 9.76 -17.79
N ARG A 347 5.55 9.56 -17.69
CA ARG A 347 6.36 9.05 -18.80
C ARG A 347 6.41 7.53 -18.88
N PHE A 348 6.43 6.84 -17.74
CA PHE A 348 6.78 5.40 -17.69
C PHE A 348 5.65 4.47 -17.24
N SER A 349 4.47 4.99 -16.86
CA SER A 349 3.28 4.19 -16.57
C SER A 349 2.25 4.27 -17.70
N SER A 350 1.29 3.36 -17.72
CA SER A 350 0.20 3.42 -18.72
C SER A 350 -0.68 4.65 -18.52
N PRO A 351 -1.15 5.29 -19.62
CA PRO A 351 -2.00 6.47 -19.54
C PRO A 351 -3.35 6.15 -18.87
N GLY A 352 -3.83 7.07 -18.04
CA GLY A 352 -5.09 6.91 -17.29
C GLY A 352 -5.40 8.10 -16.37
N GLY A 353 -6.59 8.10 -15.76
CA GLY A 353 -7.12 9.24 -14.98
C GLY A 353 -6.28 9.66 -13.75
N LEU A 354 -5.45 8.76 -13.21
CA LEU A 354 -4.50 9.02 -12.12
C LEU A 354 -3.12 8.42 -12.43
N GLN A 355 -2.63 8.62 -13.66
CA GLN A 355 -1.36 8.05 -14.12
C GLN A 355 -0.18 8.38 -13.19
N ALA A 356 -0.07 9.63 -12.71
CA ALA A 356 0.98 10.03 -11.78
C ALA A 356 0.97 9.25 -10.45
N HIS A 357 -0.18 8.72 -10.05
CA HIS A 357 -0.35 7.93 -8.83
C HIS A 357 -0.18 6.42 -9.06
N ASN A 358 0.09 5.98 -10.30
CA ASN A 358 0.19 4.57 -10.66
C ASN A 358 1.64 4.10 -10.75
N TYR A 359 2.19 3.70 -9.61
CA TYR A 359 3.60 3.30 -9.47
C TYR A 359 3.87 1.87 -9.92
N TRP A 360 2.91 0.96 -9.77
CA TRP A 360 3.10 -0.46 -10.10
C TRP A 360 3.16 -0.74 -11.60
N ASP A 361 2.75 0.23 -12.42
CA ASP A 361 2.94 0.21 -13.87
C ASP A 361 4.31 0.72 -14.31
N ASN A 362 5.03 1.45 -13.44
CA ASN A 362 6.32 2.03 -13.77
C ASN A 362 7.42 0.96 -13.70
N GLU A 363 7.56 0.20 -14.78
CA GLU A 363 8.52 -0.89 -14.85
C GLU A 363 9.97 -0.42 -14.61
N ARG A 364 10.29 0.78 -15.12
CA ARG A 364 11.67 1.27 -15.15
C ARG A 364 12.15 1.82 -13.81
N GLN A 365 11.31 2.61 -13.14
CA GLN A 365 11.73 3.37 -11.97
C GLN A 365 11.12 2.85 -10.67
N PHE A 366 10.11 1.98 -10.73
CA PHE A 366 9.54 1.34 -9.55
C PHE A 366 9.86 -0.16 -9.49
N ILE A 367 9.48 -0.92 -10.54
CA ILE A 367 9.59 -2.38 -10.53
C ILE A 367 11.04 -2.84 -10.50
N LEU A 368 11.92 -2.24 -11.31
CA LEU A 368 13.35 -2.58 -11.32
C LEU A 368 14.04 -2.39 -9.95
N PRO A 369 13.92 -1.22 -9.27
CA PRO A 369 14.42 -1.07 -7.91
C PRO A 369 13.81 -2.07 -6.91
N LEU A 370 12.49 -2.33 -7.00
CA LEU A 370 11.83 -3.31 -6.15
C LEU A 370 12.43 -4.72 -6.34
N THR A 371 12.62 -5.16 -7.58
CA THR A 371 13.26 -6.44 -7.89
C THR A 371 14.67 -6.54 -7.30
N LYS A 372 15.47 -5.47 -7.36
CA LYS A 372 16.81 -5.46 -6.75
C LYS A 372 16.76 -5.63 -5.23
N LEU A 373 15.81 -4.97 -4.56
CA LEU A 373 15.60 -5.12 -3.12
C LEU A 373 15.20 -6.56 -2.77
N LEU A 374 14.29 -7.15 -3.54
CA LEU A 374 13.84 -8.54 -3.34
C LEU A 374 14.96 -9.58 -3.50
N LEU A 375 15.95 -9.29 -4.34
CA LEU A 375 17.12 -10.15 -4.58
C LEU A 375 18.30 -9.88 -3.63
N THR A 376 18.26 -8.79 -2.87
CA THR A 376 19.34 -8.46 -1.93
C THR A 376 19.41 -9.54 -0.84
N PRO A 377 20.58 -10.14 -0.53
CA PRO A 377 20.67 -11.22 0.47
C PRO A 377 20.19 -10.81 1.87
N LEU A 378 19.85 -11.79 2.69
CA LEU A 378 19.60 -11.59 4.13
C LEU A 378 20.94 -11.23 4.80
N THR A 379 21.12 -9.97 5.21
CA THR A 379 22.25 -9.54 6.07
C THR A 379 21.83 -9.45 7.52
#